data_AF-A0A5C8V755-F1
#
_entry.id   AF-A0A5C8V755-F1
#
_cell.length_a   1.000
_cell.length_b   1.000
_cell.length_c   1.000
_cell.angle_alpha   90.00
_cell.angle_beta   90.00
_cell.angle_gamma   90.00
#
_symmetry.space_group_name_H-M   'P 1'
#
loop_
_entity.id
_entity.type
_entity.pdbx_description
1 polymer ?
#
loop_
_entity_poly.entity_id
_entity_poly.type
_entity_poly.pdbx_seq_one_letter_code
_entity_poly.pdbx_strand_id
1 'polypeptide(L)'
;MKTSTTQHGNKFSSFFCNLFGHHYVVSKRVTQHIKEYKCLHCQKEVTTDVSGKLSALTPQMQDINSTLEDMYRKRHNRQVPQVA
;
A
#
# COMPACT_ATOMS: atom_id res chain seq x y z
N MET A 1 21.02 -3.65 -9.12
CA MET A 1 20.67 -2.21 -9.19
C MET A 1 20.26 -1.79 -7.78
N LYS A 2 20.98 -0.84 -7.15
CA LYS A 2 20.69 -0.37 -5.79
C LYS A 2 20.00 0.99 -5.92
N THR A 3 18.68 1.05 -5.88
CA THR A 3 17.94 2.32 -5.81
C THR A 3 17.95 2.81 -4.37
N SER A 4 19.00 3.56 -4.02
CA SER A 4 19.05 4.31 -2.76
C SER A 4 18.13 5.52 -2.91
N THR A 5 16.87 5.39 -2.49
CA THR A 5 15.96 6.53 -2.35
C THR A 5 16.40 7.35 -1.14
N THR A 6 17.19 8.38 -1.38
CA THR A 6 17.51 9.44 -0.40
C THR A 6 16.22 10.19 -0.04
N GLN A 7 15.56 9.75 1.02
CA GLN A 7 14.49 10.48 1.68
C GLN A 7 15.09 11.70 2.40
N HIS A 8 15.23 12.82 1.69
CA HIS A 8 15.51 14.12 2.30
C HIS A 8 14.20 14.74 2.82
N GLY A 9 13.47 13.99 3.65
CA GLY A 9 12.37 14.54 4.44
C GLY A 9 12.96 15.29 5.62
N ASN A 10 12.54 16.53 5.84
CA ASN A 10 12.92 17.35 7.01
C ASN A 10 13.00 16.46 8.25
N LYS A 11 14.19 16.30 8.83
CA LYS A 11 14.45 15.41 9.98
C LYS A 11 13.40 15.54 11.09
N PHE A 12 12.84 16.74 11.26
CA PHE A 12 11.73 17.02 12.18
C PHE A 12 10.49 16.12 11.97
N SER A 13 10.09 15.84 10.73
CA SER A 13 8.86 15.08 10.44
C SER A 13 8.95 13.60 10.85
N SER A 14 10.15 13.01 10.88
CA SER A 14 10.35 11.66 11.39
C SER A 14 10.30 11.60 12.92
N PHE A 15 10.78 12.64 13.62
CA PHE A 15 10.65 12.75 15.08
C PHE A 15 9.18 12.85 15.51
N PHE A 16 8.34 13.61 14.79
CA PHE A 16 6.90 13.67 15.07
C PHE A 16 6.22 12.30 14.98
N CYS A 17 6.62 11.47 14.01
CA CYS A 17 6.08 10.10 13.90
C CYS A 17 6.46 9.21 15.09
N ASN A 18 7.65 9.40 15.65
CA ASN A 18 8.12 8.61 16.79
C ASN A 18 7.36 8.96 18.07
N LEU A 19 6.91 10.22 18.21
CA LEU A 19 6.21 10.69 19.41
C LEU A 19 4.69 10.52 19.32
N PHE A 20 4.08 10.79 18.16
CA PHE A 20 2.62 10.78 17.98
C PHE A 20 2.10 9.58 17.19
N GLY A 21 2.99 8.76 16.64
CA GLY A 21 2.64 7.66 15.76
C GLY A 21 2.57 8.07 14.28
N HIS A 22 2.39 7.07 13.42
CA HIS A 22 2.30 7.28 11.98
C HIS A 22 0.88 7.64 11.55
N HIS A 23 0.72 8.77 10.88
CA HIS A 23 -0.55 9.15 10.26
C HIS A 23 -0.60 8.63 8.82
N TYR A 24 -1.15 7.43 8.66
CA TYR A 24 -1.27 6.75 7.38
C TYR A 24 -2.52 7.19 6.61
N VAL A 25 -2.32 7.59 5.36
CA VAL A 25 -3.40 7.84 4.39
C VAL A 25 -3.36 6.78 3.29
N VAL A 26 -4.52 6.40 2.74
CA VAL A 26 -4.59 5.42 1.64
C VAL A 26 -3.93 6.00 0.41
N SER A 27 -2.88 5.34 -0.09
CA SER A 27 -2.20 5.70 -1.34
C SER A 27 -2.75 4.92 -2.54
N LYS A 28 -3.12 3.66 -2.34
CA LYS A 28 -3.66 2.77 -3.39
C LYS A 28 -4.67 1.79 -2.80
N ARG A 29 -5.74 1.50 -3.56
CA ARG A 29 -6.72 0.46 -3.21
C ARG A 29 -6.51 -0.73 -4.15
N VAL A 30 -5.81 -1.75 -3.66
CA VAL A 30 -5.46 -2.95 -4.43
C VAL A 30 -6.70 -3.81 -4.65
N THR A 31 -7.45 -4.06 -3.58
CA THR A 31 -8.77 -4.70 -3.59
C THR A 31 -9.67 -3.99 -2.59
N GLN A 32 -10.88 -4.51 -2.35
CA GLN A 32 -11.74 -4.03 -1.27
C GLN A 32 -11.09 -4.16 0.12
N HIS A 33 -10.27 -5.18 0.33
CA HIS A 33 -9.66 -5.50 1.64
C HIS A 33 -8.18 -5.12 1.72
N ILE A 34 -7.45 -5.18 0.60
CA ILE A 34 -6.02 -4.89 0.54
C ILE A 34 -5.83 -3.45 0.06
N LYS A 35 -5.14 -2.65 0.87
CA LYS A 35 -4.85 -1.24 0.60
C LYS A 35 -3.38 -0.97 0.87
N GLU A 36 -2.83 0.00 0.17
CA GLU A 36 -1.52 0.58 0.48
C GLU A 36 -1.74 1.94 1.12
N TYR A 37 -0.83 2.29 2.01
CA TYR A 37 -0.87 3.53 2.76
C TYR A 37 0.50 4.19 2.79
N LYS A 38 0.48 5.51 2.93
CA LYS A 38 1.65 6.34 3.09
C LYS A 38 1.50 7.25 4.29
N CYS A 39 2.53 7.32 5.12
CA CYS A 39 2.55 8.27 6.22
C CYS A 39 2.80 9.68 5.68
N LEU A 40 1.94 10.64 6.01
CA LEU A 40 2.07 12.03 5.53
C LEU A 40 3.34 12.74 6.01
N HIS A 41 3.94 12.27 7.11
CA HIS A 41 5.05 12.97 7.75
C HIS A 41 6.41 12.36 7.39
N CYS A 42 6.55 11.04 7.48
CA CYS A 42 7.81 10.35 7.24
C CYS A 42 7.85 9.56 5.92
N GLN A 43 6.77 9.60 5.13
CA GLN A 43 6.67 8.92 3.85
C GLN A 43 6.89 7.39 3.93
N LYS A 44 6.79 6.79 5.12
CA LYS A 44 6.80 5.34 5.30
C LYS A 44 5.57 4.75 4.60
N GLU A 45 5.80 3.68 3.85
CA GLU A 45 4.75 2.99 3.10
C GLU A 45 4.47 1.62 3.71
N VAL A 46 3.18 1.31 3.84
CA VAL A 46 2.68 0.05 4.42
C VAL A 46 1.49 -0.46 3.63
N THR A 47 1.16 -1.74 3.77
CA THR A 47 -0.01 -2.34 3.14
C THR A 47 -0.74 -3.27 4.09
N THR A 48 -2.04 -3.45 3.89
CA THR A 48 -2.82 -4.46 4.59
C THR A 48 -2.44 -5.85 4.11
N ASP A 49 -2.00 -6.73 5.01
CA ASP A 49 -1.76 -8.14 4.70
C ASP A 49 -3.05 -8.96 4.68
N VAL A 50 -2.93 -10.26 4.38
CA VAL A 50 -4.07 -11.20 4.33
C VAL A 50 -4.79 -11.39 5.66
N SER A 51 -4.15 -11.06 6.78
CA SER A 51 -4.73 -11.10 8.12
C SER A 51 -5.39 -9.78 8.55
N GLY A 52 -5.36 -8.76 7.68
CA GLY A 52 -5.88 -7.43 7.97
C GLY A 52 -4.93 -6.51 8.72
N LYS A 53 -3.67 -6.92 8.95
CA LYS A 53 -2.67 -6.12 9.67
C LYS A 53 -1.85 -5.27 8.71
N LEU A 54 -1.25 -4.20 9.23
CA LEU A 54 -0.32 -3.38 8.44
C LEU A 54 1.07 -4.02 8.44
N SER A 55 1.62 -4.21 7.25
CA SER A 55 2.97 -4.70 7.00
C SER A 55 3.73 -3.72 6.11
N ALA A 56 5.06 -3.80 6.08
CA ALA A 56 5.87 -2.91 5.25
C ALA A 56 5.58 -3.13 3.75
N LEU A 57 5.39 -2.04 3.00
CA LEU A 57 5.23 -2.11 1.56
C LEU A 57 6.61 -2.27 0.90
N THR A 58 7.11 -3.50 0.86
CA THR A 58 8.37 -3.82 0.18
C THR A 58 8.19 -3.83 -1.34
N PRO A 59 9.26 -3.74 -2.14
CA PRO A 59 9.16 -3.86 -3.60
C PRO A 59 8.49 -5.16 -4.04
N GLN A 60 8.84 -6.28 -3.40
CA GLN A 60 8.18 -7.57 -3.65
C GLN A 60 6.67 -7.51 -3.37
N MET A 61 6.28 -6.83 -2.29
CA MET A 61 4.87 -6.68 -1.95
C MET A 61 4.14 -5.75 -2.93
N GLN A 62 4.80 -4.72 -3.45
CA GLN A 62 4.25 -3.86 -4.51
C GLN A 62 3.99 -4.65 -5.80
N ASP A 63 4.89 -5.56 -6.18
CA ASP A 63 4.71 -6.43 -7.35
C ASP A 63 3.54 -7.40 -7.16
N ILE A 64 3.44 -8.01 -5.97
CA ILE A 64 2.32 -8.88 -5.58
C ILE A 64 1.00 -8.10 -5.63
N ASN A 65 0.95 -6.94 -4.99
CA ASN A 65 -0.25 -6.09 -4.96
C ASN A 65 -0.68 -5.67 -6.36
N SER A 66 0.25 -5.28 -7.23
CA SER A 66 -0.06 -4.89 -8.61
C SER A 66 -0.67 -6.06 -9.40
N THR A 67 -0.14 -7.27 -9.21
CA THR A 67 -0.70 -8.49 -9.81
C THR A 67 -2.10 -8.78 -9.25
N LEU A 68 -2.29 -8.67 -7.94
CA LEU A 68 -3.58 -8.88 -7.28
C LEU A 68 -4.64 -7.88 -7.73
N GLU A 69 -4.28 -6.61 -7.88
CA GLU A 69 -5.17 -5.55 -8.39
C GLU A 69 -5.67 -5.89 -9.80
N ASP A 70 -4.76 -6.30 -10.69
CA ASP A 70 -5.11 -6.68 -12.05
C ASP A 70 -6.05 -7.91 -12.07
N MET A 71 -5.76 -8.92 -11.26
CA MET A 71 -6.63 -10.10 -11.12
C MET A 71 -8.00 -9.73 -10.57
N TYR A 72 -8.04 -8.89 -9.53
CA TYR A 72 -9.26 -8.42 -8.88
C TYR A 72 -10.12 -7.63 -9.87
N ARG A 73 -9.52 -6.68 -10.60
CA ARG A 73 -10.19 -5.87 -11.64
C ARG A 73 -10.73 -6.77 -12.75
N LYS A 74 -9.93 -7.71 -13.27
CA LYS A 74 -10.38 -8.67 -14.28
C LYS A 74 -11.57 -9.51 -13.81
N ARG A 75 -11.60 -9.91 -12.54
CA ARG A 75 -12.71 -10.70 -11.97
C ARG A 75 -13.97 -9.87 -11.79
N HIS A 76 -13.86 -8.63 -11.32
CA HIS A 76 -15.02 -7.76 -11.08
C HIS A 76 -15.61 -7.16 -12.36
N ASN A 77 -14.78 -7.00 -13.40
CA ASN A 77 -15.24 -6.51 -14.70
C ASN A 77 -15.83 -7.63 -15.57
N ARG A 78 -15.73 -8.90 -15.17
CA ARG A 78 -16.42 -9.99 -15.86
C ARG A 78 -17.91 -9.91 -15.54
N GLN A 79 -18.70 -9.40 -16.48
CA GLN A 79 -20.12 -9.68 -16.52
C GLN A 79 -20.29 -11.16 -16.87
N VAL A 80 -20.63 -11.98 -15.88
CA VAL A 80 -21.00 -13.37 -16.14
C VAL A 80 -22.34 -13.32 -16.89
N PRO A 81 -22.45 -13.82 -18.14
CA PRO A 81 -23.74 -13.97 -18.78
C PRO A 81 -24.58 -14.86 -17.88
N GLN A 82 -25.75 -14.39 -17.44
CA GLN A 82 -26.73 -15.27 -16.82
C GLN A 82 -27.08 -16.30 -17.89
N VAL A 83 -26.69 -17.56 -17.65
CA VAL A 83 -27.18 -18.68 -18.45
C VAL A 83 -28.66 -18.85 -18.10
N ALA A 84 -29.51 -18.61 -19.09
CA ALA A 84 -30.96 -18.80 -19.00
C ALA A 84 -31.32 -20.29 -19.07
#